data_AF-A0A6P7JH07-F1
#
_entry.id   AF-A0A6P7JH07-F1
#
_cell.length_a   1.000
_cell.length_b   1.000
_cell.length_c   1.000
_cell.angle_alpha   90.00
_cell.angle_beta   90.00
_cell.angle_gamma   90.00
#
_symmetry.space_group_name_H-M   'P 1'
#
loop_
_entity.id
_entity.type
_entity.pdbx_description
1 polymer ?
#
loop_
_entity_poly.entity_id
_entity_poly.type
_entity_poly.pdbx_seq_one_letter_code
_entity_poly.pdbx_strand_id
1 'polypeptide(L)'
;MTDLGLGYIELLQQEVKKNPDRLLDVGREEQQEELPPRSRTLPSLCSIPQRLAISAGLGGTPVTPNLTESLRRILFGRTFHVFNYEWRKSCFQFREPDSQLSYALRADRGGARAVQMVIQARIIKHLLSDSWTLHSLTDVSHREQERALAASLSDSLWLAGQEESATVTLVTEDYCITPHLDYKLDTFTERLQLFTFDTKDAVREFILDHIQCFKEEGGHGVILFLYSLICSRSVERLKEDLDSTTAHLLHLSLGNFVCRQALLNLLLTGRASPQVFNGKLCFGEDGLPLECPLQGVLTRSDVGYLHWSREQVDRGKLPQVESHMLKTPCVPVWVCCINSSHSVLFSLTRSLLSDWRTEHQFQLYYYNGQSSQSATARLTIDTHSHHWEALSTDPGGDPEKRFPSLEMAIRTKWDGAAIDWNGTSPFY
;
A
#
# COMPACT_ATOMS: atom_id res chain seq x y z
N MET A 1 -50.13 -9.05 45.21
CA MET A 1 -49.21 -10.19 44.98
C MET A 1 -50.09 -11.33 44.52
N THR A 2 -50.06 -11.84 43.30
CA THR A 2 -49.08 -11.77 42.20
C THR A 2 -49.84 -12.19 40.94
N ASP A 3 -49.72 -11.38 39.89
CA ASP A 3 -50.19 -11.64 38.53
C ASP A 3 -49.16 -12.52 37.81
N LEU A 4 -49.60 -13.64 37.23
CA LEU A 4 -48.88 -14.51 36.28
C LEU A 4 -50.00 -15.24 35.52
N GLY A 5 -50.42 -14.82 34.33
CA GLY A 5 -49.63 -14.87 33.10
C GLY A 5 -49.80 -16.25 32.46
N LEU A 6 -50.91 -16.47 31.73
CA LEU A 6 -51.16 -17.69 30.95
C LEU A 6 -50.01 -17.93 29.96
N GLY A 7 -49.51 -19.18 29.92
CA GLY A 7 -48.39 -19.56 29.08
C GLY A 7 -48.74 -19.50 27.59
N TYR A 8 -47.86 -18.88 26.81
CA TYR A 8 -47.94 -18.71 25.34
C TYR A 8 -48.32 -19.99 24.56
N ILE A 9 -48.02 -21.17 25.12
CA ILE A 9 -48.32 -22.48 24.52
C ILE A 9 -49.83 -22.80 24.54
N GLU A 10 -50.57 -22.39 25.57
CA GLU A 10 -52.02 -22.64 25.64
C GLU A 10 -52.79 -21.75 24.65
N LEU A 11 -52.29 -20.54 24.39
CA LEU A 11 -52.85 -19.64 23.36
C LEU A 11 -52.70 -20.23 21.96
N LEU A 12 -51.53 -20.81 21.64
CA LEU A 12 -51.28 -21.44 20.34
C LEU A 12 -52.17 -22.68 20.12
N GLN A 13 -52.41 -23.48 21.15
CA GLN A 13 -53.29 -24.65 21.05
C GLN A 13 -54.76 -24.27 20.84
N GLN A 14 -55.18 -23.12 21.37
CA GLN A 14 -56.52 -22.59 21.19
C GLN A 14 -56.73 -22.01 19.77
N GLU A 15 -55.69 -21.43 19.17
CA GLU A 15 -55.67 -20.92 17.80
C GLU A 15 -55.78 -22.05 16.77
N VAL A 16 -55.05 -23.15 16.97
CA VAL A 16 -55.05 -24.33 16.08
C VAL A 16 -56.40 -25.04 16.08
N LYS A 17 -57.10 -25.09 17.23
CA LYS A 17 -58.46 -25.66 17.31
C LYS A 17 -59.53 -24.80 16.61
N LYS A 18 -59.26 -23.52 16.37
CA LYS A 18 -60.23 -22.58 15.77
C LYS A 18 -60.24 -22.60 14.24
N ASN A 19 -59.20 -23.10 13.57
CA ASN A 19 -59.09 -23.10 12.10
C ASN A 19 -58.56 -24.44 11.54
N PRO A 20 -59.39 -25.50 11.52
CA PRO A 20 -58.99 -26.81 11.01
C PRO A 20 -58.80 -26.87 9.48
N ASP A 21 -59.29 -25.89 8.72
CA ASP A 21 -59.31 -25.94 7.24
C ASP A 21 -58.08 -25.34 6.53
N ARG A 22 -57.10 -24.79 7.28
CA ARG A 22 -55.90 -24.17 6.68
C ARG A 22 -54.72 -25.12 6.43
N LEU A 23 -54.90 -26.42 6.67
CA LEU A 23 -53.82 -27.43 6.56
C LEU A 23 -53.99 -28.44 5.41
N LEU A 24 -54.95 -28.25 4.50
CA LEU A 24 -55.24 -29.21 3.43
C LEU A 24 -55.02 -28.69 2.00
N ASP A 25 -54.27 -27.60 1.81
CA ASP A 25 -54.04 -27.02 0.47
C ASP A 25 -52.59 -27.10 -0.02
N VAL A 26 -51.84 -28.13 0.43
CA VAL A 26 -50.46 -28.42 -0.05
C VAL A 26 -50.43 -29.69 -0.91
N GLY A 27 -51.57 -30.05 -1.51
CA GLY A 27 -51.77 -31.38 -2.09
C GLY A 27 -52.42 -31.38 -3.47
N ARG A 28 -52.12 -30.42 -4.35
CA ARG A 28 -52.32 -30.51 -5.81
C ARG A 28 -51.94 -29.19 -6.48
N GLU A 29 -50.75 -29.15 -7.06
CA GLU A 29 -50.42 -28.38 -8.28
C GLU A 29 -49.00 -28.78 -8.71
N GLU A 30 -48.90 -29.97 -9.30
CA GLU A 30 -47.79 -30.30 -10.19
C GLU A 30 -48.16 -29.88 -11.62
N GLN A 31 -47.17 -29.33 -12.34
CA GLN A 31 -47.07 -29.11 -13.79
C GLN A 31 -47.63 -27.78 -14.37
N GLN A 32 -46.78 -26.75 -14.29
CA GLN A 32 -46.50 -25.89 -15.45
C GLN A 32 -45.04 -25.42 -15.41
N GLU A 33 -44.26 -25.81 -16.42
CA GLU A 33 -42.90 -25.30 -16.68
C GLU A 33 -42.97 -23.81 -17.01
N GLU A 34 -42.70 -22.94 -16.05
CA GLU A 34 -42.21 -21.59 -16.33
C GLU A 34 -40.69 -21.56 -16.18
N LEU A 35 -40.00 -21.25 -17.28
CA LEU A 35 -38.57 -20.92 -17.29
C LEU A 35 -38.29 -19.88 -16.19
N PRO A 36 -37.25 -20.06 -15.36
CA PRO A 36 -36.96 -19.11 -14.31
C PRO A 36 -36.72 -17.73 -14.95
N PRO A 37 -37.23 -16.63 -14.36
CA PRO A 37 -36.98 -15.31 -14.88
C PRO A 37 -35.47 -15.14 -14.94
N ARG A 38 -34.95 -14.76 -16.12
CA ARG A 38 -33.52 -14.47 -16.33
C ARG A 38 -33.08 -13.61 -15.16
N SER A 39 -32.30 -14.20 -14.25
CA SER A 39 -31.68 -13.47 -13.17
C SER A 39 -30.89 -12.36 -13.86
N ARG A 40 -31.37 -11.12 -13.73
CA ARG A 40 -30.52 -9.97 -13.99
C ARG A 40 -29.47 -10.04 -12.90
N THR A 41 -28.40 -10.77 -13.15
CA THR A 41 -27.16 -10.66 -12.40
C THR A 41 -26.83 -9.18 -12.40
N LEU A 42 -27.02 -8.53 -11.25
CA LEU A 42 -26.37 -7.27 -10.98
C LEU A 42 -24.90 -7.47 -11.37
N PRO A 43 -24.30 -6.62 -12.22
CA PRO A 43 -22.87 -6.69 -12.46
C PRO A 43 -22.20 -6.71 -11.10
N SER A 44 -21.37 -7.71 -10.83
CA SER A 44 -20.64 -7.72 -9.56
C SER A 44 -19.84 -6.42 -9.55
N LEU A 45 -20.10 -5.55 -8.56
CA LEU A 45 -19.54 -4.19 -8.46
C LEU A 45 -18.00 -4.16 -8.36
N CYS A 46 -17.36 -5.33 -8.45
CA CYS A 46 -15.91 -5.55 -8.38
C CYS A 46 -15.45 -6.58 -9.42
N SER A 47 -16.14 -6.71 -10.56
CA SER A 47 -15.62 -7.48 -11.70
C SER A 47 -14.64 -6.64 -12.51
N ILE A 48 -13.52 -7.23 -12.88
CA ILE A 48 -12.55 -6.59 -13.77
C ILE A 48 -13.21 -6.37 -15.13
N PRO A 49 -13.17 -5.14 -15.69
CA PRO A 49 -13.65 -4.88 -17.04
C PRO A 49 -12.98 -5.82 -18.05
N GLN A 50 -13.77 -6.39 -18.97
CA GLN A 50 -13.26 -7.36 -19.94
C GLN A 50 -12.08 -6.83 -20.78
N ARG A 51 -12.06 -5.51 -21.08
CA ARG A 51 -10.94 -4.84 -21.77
C ARG A 51 -9.61 -4.90 -21.02
N LEU A 52 -9.64 -5.11 -19.70
CA LEU A 52 -8.46 -5.20 -18.83
C LEU A 52 -8.05 -6.66 -18.58
N ALA A 53 -8.87 -7.63 -19.01
CA ALA A 53 -8.49 -9.02 -19.00
C ALA A 53 -7.66 -9.33 -20.26
N ILE A 54 -6.56 -10.05 -20.08
CA ILE A 54 -5.72 -10.49 -21.19
C ILE A 54 -6.33 -11.71 -21.87
N SER A 55 -6.10 -11.81 -23.18
CA SER A 55 -6.48 -12.98 -23.97
C SER A 55 -5.64 -14.19 -23.58
N ALA A 56 -6.24 -15.39 -23.59
CA ALA A 56 -5.55 -16.66 -23.36
C ALA A 56 -4.36 -16.89 -24.33
N GLY A 57 -4.35 -16.24 -25.50
CA GLY A 57 -3.27 -16.34 -26.48
C GLY A 57 -2.02 -15.50 -26.18
N LEU A 58 -2.04 -14.61 -25.17
CA LEU A 58 -0.90 -13.77 -24.80
C LEU A 58 0.28 -14.57 -24.20
N GLY A 59 0.02 -15.82 -23.79
CA GLY A 59 0.99 -16.69 -23.14
C GLY A 59 1.00 -16.54 -21.62
N GLY A 60 2.17 -16.76 -21.00
CA GLY A 60 2.34 -16.77 -19.56
C GLY A 60 1.95 -18.11 -18.91
N THR A 61 2.28 -18.25 -17.63
CA THR A 61 2.00 -19.44 -16.83
C THR A 61 0.78 -19.19 -15.95
N PRO A 62 -0.26 -20.05 -15.99
CA PRO A 62 -1.39 -19.91 -15.09
C PRO A 62 -0.99 -20.09 -13.63
N VAL A 63 -1.64 -19.34 -12.75
CA VAL A 63 -1.46 -19.51 -11.31
C VAL A 63 -1.86 -20.92 -10.89
N THR A 64 -1.09 -21.51 -9.96
CA THR A 64 -1.38 -22.83 -9.40
C THR A 64 -2.11 -22.71 -8.06
N PRO A 65 -2.89 -23.73 -7.63
CA PRO A 65 -3.56 -23.70 -6.32
C PRO A 65 -2.58 -23.48 -5.15
N ASN A 66 -1.42 -24.13 -5.21
CA ASN A 66 -0.37 -24.00 -4.18
C ASN A 66 0.21 -22.58 -4.11
N LEU A 67 0.41 -21.94 -5.27
CA LEU A 67 0.89 -20.58 -5.33
C LEU A 67 -0.16 -19.62 -4.77
N THR A 68 -1.42 -19.75 -5.19
CA THR A 68 -2.54 -18.97 -4.67
C THR A 68 -2.68 -19.04 -3.15
N GLU A 69 -2.56 -20.24 -2.59
CA GLU A 69 -2.56 -20.44 -1.14
C GLU A 69 -1.38 -19.72 -0.46
N SER A 70 -0.18 -19.87 -1.04
CA SER A 70 1.05 -19.26 -0.54
C SER A 70 1.02 -17.73 -0.59
N LEU A 71 0.49 -17.16 -1.67
CA LEU A 71 0.27 -15.73 -1.84
C LEU A 71 -0.61 -15.18 -0.71
N ARG A 72 -1.74 -15.84 -0.43
CA ARG A 72 -2.65 -15.43 0.65
C ARG A 72 -2.05 -15.59 2.04
N ARG A 73 -1.31 -16.67 2.29
CA ARG A 73 -0.59 -16.87 3.56
C ARG A 73 0.47 -15.79 3.79
N ILE A 74 1.26 -15.45 2.78
CA ILE A 74 2.27 -14.38 2.88
C ILE A 74 1.62 -13.01 3.07
N LEU A 75 0.51 -12.74 2.39
CA LEU A 75 -0.18 -11.45 2.51
C LEU A 75 -0.90 -11.30 3.84
N PHE A 76 -1.76 -12.25 4.19
CA PHE A 76 -2.74 -12.11 5.27
C PHE A 76 -2.45 -13.01 6.48
N GLY A 77 -1.46 -13.90 6.40
CA GLY A 77 -1.21 -14.95 7.39
C GLY A 77 -2.22 -16.11 7.32
N ARG A 78 -3.29 -15.99 6.51
CA ARG A 78 -4.38 -16.98 6.40
C ARG A 78 -4.91 -17.04 4.97
N THR A 79 -5.54 -18.15 4.60
CA THR A 79 -5.98 -18.44 3.23
C THR A 79 -7.41 -17.99 2.91
N PHE A 80 -8.22 -17.73 3.94
CA PHE A 80 -9.62 -17.29 3.80
C PHE A 80 -9.80 -15.77 3.76
N HIS A 81 -8.75 -15.01 4.07
CA HIS A 81 -8.77 -13.55 3.94
C HIS A 81 -8.57 -13.15 2.48
N VAL A 82 -9.27 -12.09 2.09
CA VAL A 82 -9.30 -11.54 0.72
C VAL A 82 -9.26 -10.02 0.81
N PHE A 83 -8.77 -9.36 -0.23
CA PHE A 83 -8.76 -7.90 -0.29
C PHE A 83 -10.17 -7.31 -0.18
N ASN A 84 -10.30 -6.29 0.67
CA ASN A 84 -11.54 -5.55 0.85
C ASN A 84 -11.81 -4.59 -0.33
N TYR A 85 -12.94 -3.89 -0.27
CA TYR A 85 -13.37 -2.98 -1.32
C TYR A 85 -12.35 -1.86 -1.62
N GLU A 86 -11.74 -1.26 -0.60
CA GLU A 86 -10.76 -0.17 -0.80
C GLU A 86 -9.52 -0.63 -1.56
N TRP A 87 -8.98 -1.81 -1.21
CA TRP A 87 -7.88 -2.41 -1.95
C TRP A 87 -8.26 -2.75 -3.39
N ARG A 88 -9.47 -3.28 -3.61
CA ARG A 88 -9.99 -3.54 -4.97
C ARG A 88 -10.13 -2.24 -5.76
N LYS A 89 -10.63 -1.16 -5.19
CA LYS A 89 -10.74 0.12 -5.90
C LYS A 89 -9.37 0.73 -6.26
N SER A 90 -8.31 0.34 -5.56
CA SER A 90 -6.99 0.98 -5.65
C SER A 90 -6.26 0.67 -6.97
N CYS A 91 -5.85 1.73 -7.66
CA CYS A 91 -5.07 1.72 -8.91
C CYS A 91 -4.02 2.86 -8.89
N PHE A 92 -3.10 2.88 -9.85
CA PHE A 92 -2.10 3.94 -10.00
C PHE A 92 -2.62 5.04 -10.92
N GLN A 93 -3.65 5.76 -10.47
CA GLN A 93 -4.25 6.85 -11.24
C GLN A 93 -3.49 8.16 -11.01
N PHE A 94 -3.00 8.78 -12.08
CA PHE A 94 -2.42 10.12 -12.01
C PHE A 94 -3.49 11.21 -11.87
N ARG A 95 -3.06 12.38 -11.41
CA ARG A 95 -3.80 13.64 -11.59
C ARG A 95 -3.89 14.02 -13.06
N GLU A 96 -4.71 15.02 -13.32
CA GLU A 96 -4.86 15.67 -14.61
C GLU A 96 -3.48 15.94 -15.24
N PRO A 97 -3.24 15.46 -16.48
CA PRO A 97 -2.06 15.84 -17.25
C PRO A 97 -1.96 17.35 -17.39
N ASP A 98 -0.76 17.85 -17.65
CA ASP A 98 -0.55 19.28 -17.94
C ASP A 98 -1.01 20.22 -16.79
N SER A 99 -0.89 19.74 -15.54
CA SER A 99 -1.30 20.45 -14.32
C SER A 99 -0.16 20.54 -13.31
N GLN A 100 -0.32 21.36 -12.26
CA GLN A 100 0.70 21.52 -11.22
C GLN A 100 1.06 20.21 -10.48
N LEU A 101 0.15 19.24 -10.48
CA LEU A 101 0.33 17.94 -9.82
C LEU A 101 0.32 16.80 -10.84
N SER A 102 0.61 17.07 -12.12
CA SER A 102 0.62 16.05 -13.19
C SER A 102 1.56 14.88 -12.91
N TYR A 103 2.63 15.09 -12.14
CA TYR A 103 3.54 14.04 -11.69
C TYR A 103 2.96 13.12 -10.61
N ALA A 104 1.80 13.45 -10.04
CA ALA A 104 1.33 12.90 -8.79
C ALA A 104 0.18 11.89 -8.97
N LEU A 105 0.28 10.78 -8.25
CA LEU A 105 -0.76 9.78 -8.11
C LEU A 105 -1.82 10.24 -7.12
N ARG A 106 -3.08 9.95 -7.43
CA ARG A 106 -4.20 10.05 -6.48
C ARG A 106 -4.15 8.83 -5.57
N ALA A 107 -4.11 9.08 -4.27
CA ALA A 107 -4.13 8.03 -3.27
C ALA A 107 -5.09 8.43 -2.15
N ASP A 108 -6.34 7.99 -2.31
CA ASP A 108 -7.37 8.19 -1.30
C ASP A 108 -7.04 7.43 -0.01
N ARG A 109 -7.89 7.60 1.01
CA ARG A 109 -7.75 6.87 2.27
C ARG A 109 -7.86 5.37 2.02
N GLY A 110 -7.01 4.61 2.72
CA GLY A 110 -7.01 3.14 2.64
C GLY A 110 -5.61 2.57 2.83
N GLY A 111 -5.53 1.26 3.05
CA GLY A 111 -4.25 0.59 3.29
C GLY A 111 -3.33 0.50 2.08
N ALA A 112 -3.89 0.54 0.86
CA ALA A 112 -3.16 0.53 -0.40
C ALA A 112 -2.35 1.81 -0.64
N ARG A 113 -2.71 2.92 0.04
CA ARG A 113 -2.02 4.22 -0.07
C ARG A 113 -0.53 4.11 0.22
N ALA A 114 -0.13 3.24 1.13
CA ALA A 114 1.27 2.97 1.42
C ALA A 114 2.05 2.55 0.17
N VAL A 115 1.51 1.59 -0.59
CA VAL A 115 2.12 1.12 -1.85
C VAL A 115 2.14 2.24 -2.89
N GLN A 116 1.04 2.97 -3.05
CA GLN A 116 0.95 4.08 -4.01
C GLN A 116 1.95 5.19 -3.71
N MET A 117 2.20 5.52 -2.43
CA MET A 117 3.17 6.57 -2.05
C MET A 117 4.62 6.12 -2.24
N VAL A 118 4.94 4.83 -2.08
CA VAL A 118 6.28 4.34 -2.45
C VAL A 118 6.49 4.44 -3.95
N ILE A 119 5.48 4.07 -4.76
CA ILE A 119 5.57 4.23 -6.21
C ILE A 119 5.59 5.70 -6.62
N GLN A 120 4.85 6.59 -5.94
CA GLN A 120 4.91 8.03 -6.16
C GLN A 120 6.32 8.58 -5.96
N ALA A 121 7.02 8.16 -4.91
CA ALA A 121 8.39 8.57 -4.67
C ALA A 121 9.34 8.09 -5.78
N ARG A 122 9.15 6.87 -6.29
CA ARG A 122 9.89 6.34 -7.44
C ARG A 122 9.58 7.08 -8.74
N ILE A 123 8.33 7.50 -8.96
CA ILE A 123 7.93 8.34 -10.10
C ILE A 123 8.66 9.69 -10.04
N ILE A 124 8.68 10.34 -8.88
CA ILE A 124 9.41 11.60 -8.69
C ILE A 124 10.90 11.41 -8.97
N LYS A 125 11.52 10.34 -8.44
CA LYS A 125 12.92 9.99 -8.75
C LYS A 125 13.14 9.84 -10.26
N HIS A 126 12.24 9.15 -10.96
CA HIS A 126 12.34 8.92 -12.40
C HIS A 126 12.23 10.24 -13.19
N LEU A 127 11.25 11.08 -12.88
CA LEU A 127 11.04 12.36 -13.57
C LEU A 127 12.15 13.38 -13.29
N LEU A 128 12.75 13.36 -12.10
CA LEU A 128 13.90 14.21 -11.75
C LEU A 128 15.25 13.69 -12.27
N SER A 129 15.28 12.54 -12.95
CA SER A 129 16.55 11.92 -13.38
C SER A 129 17.34 12.79 -14.36
N ASP A 130 16.66 13.43 -15.31
CA ASP A 130 17.27 14.28 -16.34
C ASP A 130 17.45 15.74 -15.88
N SER A 131 16.49 16.26 -15.10
CA SER A 131 16.52 17.65 -14.64
C SER A 131 15.89 17.77 -13.26
N TRP A 132 16.66 18.31 -12.32
CA TRP A 132 16.28 18.49 -10.93
C TRP A 132 15.51 19.79 -10.71
N THR A 133 14.47 20.01 -11.52
CA THR A 133 13.68 21.25 -11.47
C THR A 133 12.21 20.96 -11.21
N LEU A 134 11.50 21.94 -10.65
CA LEU A 134 10.06 21.80 -10.44
C LEU A 134 9.33 21.71 -11.80
N HIS A 135 9.87 22.35 -12.84
CA HIS A 135 9.27 22.33 -14.16
C HIS A 135 9.20 20.91 -14.75
N SER A 136 10.17 20.05 -14.40
CA SER A 136 10.21 18.63 -14.77
C SER A 136 9.10 17.79 -14.14
N LEU A 137 8.46 18.32 -13.09
CA LEU A 137 7.34 17.68 -12.38
C LEU A 137 6.00 18.32 -12.73
N THR A 138 5.98 19.59 -13.13
CA THR A 138 4.80 20.24 -13.68
C THR A 138 4.63 19.88 -15.14
N ASP A 139 3.41 19.99 -15.65
CA ASP A 139 3.14 19.88 -17.09
C ASP A 139 3.56 18.54 -17.72
N VAL A 140 3.53 17.48 -16.92
CA VAL A 140 3.86 16.11 -17.36
C VAL A 140 2.72 15.59 -18.23
N SER A 141 3.05 15.27 -19.48
CA SER A 141 2.07 14.79 -20.45
C SER A 141 1.56 13.40 -20.08
N HIS A 142 0.40 13.03 -20.61
CA HIS A 142 -0.17 11.69 -20.43
C HIS A 142 0.81 10.55 -20.79
N ARG A 143 1.61 10.74 -21.85
CA ARG A 143 2.58 9.73 -22.31
C ARG A 143 3.76 9.62 -21.35
N GLU A 144 4.20 10.71 -20.75
CA GLU A 144 5.27 10.71 -19.75
C GLU A 144 4.81 10.12 -18.42
N GLN A 145 3.56 10.37 -18.01
CA GLN A 145 2.94 9.71 -16.86
C GLN A 145 2.98 8.18 -17.00
N GLU A 146 2.54 7.66 -18.16
CA GLU A 146 2.50 6.21 -18.41
C GLU A 146 3.90 5.59 -18.42
N ARG A 147 4.88 6.26 -19.06
CA ARG A 147 6.28 5.82 -19.04
C ARG A 147 6.88 5.87 -17.64
N ALA A 148 6.64 6.94 -16.88
CA ALA A 148 7.17 7.09 -15.54
C ALA A 148 6.60 6.04 -14.58
N LEU A 149 5.30 5.70 -14.73
CA LEU A 149 4.68 4.62 -13.99
C LEU A 149 5.25 3.26 -14.39
N ALA A 150 5.33 2.95 -15.69
CA ALA A 150 5.90 1.69 -16.16
C ALA A 150 7.36 1.51 -15.68
N ALA A 151 8.17 2.57 -15.77
CA ALA A 151 9.53 2.60 -15.24
C ALA A 151 9.54 2.35 -13.73
N SER A 152 8.73 3.05 -12.95
CA SER A 152 8.70 2.93 -11.48
C SER A 152 8.23 1.55 -10.99
N LEU A 153 7.23 0.96 -11.65
CA LEU A 153 6.77 -0.40 -11.36
C LEU A 153 7.85 -1.41 -11.75
N SER A 154 8.42 -1.30 -12.96
CA SER A 154 9.48 -2.21 -13.43
C SER A 154 10.73 -2.16 -12.53
N ASP A 155 11.17 -0.97 -12.11
CA ASP A 155 12.27 -0.77 -11.16
C ASP A 155 12.00 -1.48 -9.82
N SER A 156 10.74 -1.53 -9.38
CA SER A 156 10.37 -2.15 -8.10
C SER A 156 10.37 -3.66 -8.19
N LEU A 157 9.82 -4.20 -9.29
CA LEU A 157 9.80 -5.64 -9.55
C LEU A 157 11.22 -6.17 -9.79
N TRP A 158 12.02 -5.44 -10.58
CA TRP A 158 13.41 -5.79 -10.88
C TRP A 158 14.27 -5.82 -9.61
N LEU A 159 14.10 -4.82 -8.73
CA LEU A 159 14.79 -4.77 -7.45
C LEU A 159 14.39 -5.94 -6.53
N ALA A 160 13.10 -6.26 -6.44
CA ALA A 160 12.61 -7.42 -5.67
C ALA A 160 13.14 -8.76 -6.23
N GLY A 161 13.31 -8.80 -7.54
CA GLY A 161 13.94 -9.87 -8.30
C GLY A 161 15.47 -9.95 -8.22
N GLN A 162 16.10 -9.14 -7.35
CA GLN A 162 17.56 -9.05 -7.18
C GLN A 162 18.32 -8.68 -8.46
N GLU A 163 17.66 -7.94 -9.34
CA GLU A 163 18.21 -7.52 -10.63
C GLU A 163 18.54 -8.68 -11.60
N GLU A 164 17.97 -9.86 -11.37
CA GLU A 164 18.17 -11.05 -12.21
C GLU A 164 16.93 -11.39 -13.06
N SER A 165 15.74 -11.31 -12.46
CA SER A 165 14.49 -11.60 -13.15
C SER A 165 13.31 -10.93 -12.46
N ALA A 166 12.22 -10.70 -13.17
CA ALA A 166 10.99 -10.18 -12.56
C ALA A 166 9.76 -10.86 -13.15
N THR A 167 8.70 -10.97 -12.35
CA THR A 167 7.43 -11.54 -12.76
C THR A 167 6.32 -10.50 -12.67
N VAL A 168 5.58 -10.35 -13.78
CA VAL A 168 4.38 -9.50 -13.87
C VAL A 168 3.15 -10.39 -13.86
N THR A 169 2.14 -10.04 -13.06
CA THR A 169 0.87 -10.77 -12.98
C THR A 169 -0.26 -9.95 -13.57
N LEU A 170 -1.00 -10.56 -14.50
CA LEU A 170 -2.20 -9.99 -15.13
C LEU A 170 -3.38 -10.96 -14.95
N VAL A 171 -4.60 -10.51 -15.25
CA VAL A 171 -5.80 -11.34 -15.11
C VAL A 171 -6.32 -11.78 -16.48
N THR A 172 -6.67 -13.06 -16.60
CA THR A 172 -7.31 -13.64 -17.79
C THR A 172 -8.82 -13.72 -17.62
N GLU A 173 -9.58 -13.94 -18.70
CA GLU A 173 -11.04 -14.10 -18.64
C GLU A 173 -11.48 -15.33 -17.83
N ASP A 174 -10.78 -16.45 -18.04
CA ASP A 174 -11.13 -17.75 -17.47
C ASP A 174 -10.46 -17.99 -16.11
N TYR A 175 -11.08 -18.88 -15.32
CA TYR A 175 -10.46 -19.39 -14.10
C TYR A 175 -9.30 -20.31 -14.47
N CYS A 176 -8.11 -19.99 -13.94
CA CYS A 176 -6.94 -20.85 -14.06
C CYS A 176 -7.01 -22.06 -13.11
N ILE A 177 -7.80 -21.95 -12.03
CA ILE A 177 -7.96 -23.00 -11.02
C ILE A 177 -9.42 -23.23 -10.63
N THR A 178 -9.75 -24.47 -10.30
CA THR A 178 -11.05 -24.83 -9.73
C THR A 178 -11.06 -24.55 -8.22
N PRO A 179 -12.04 -23.78 -7.70
CA PRO A 179 -12.15 -23.53 -6.26
C PRO A 179 -12.44 -24.80 -5.47
N HIS A 180 -11.77 -24.95 -4.33
CA HIS A 180 -11.99 -26.00 -3.34
C HIS A 180 -12.90 -25.50 -2.22
N LEU A 181 -13.61 -26.42 -1.54
CA LEU A 181 -14.67 -26.11 -0.56
C LEU A 181 -14.23 -25.18 0.59
N ASP A 182 -12.98 -25.30 1.06
CA ASP A 182 -12.45 -24.52 2.20
C ASP A 182 -11.75 -23.21 1.77
N TYR A 183 -11.84 -22.84 0.49
CA TYR A 183 -11.19 -21.68 -0.06
C TYR A 183 -12.20 -20.62 -0.46
N LYS A 184 -12.08 -19.45 0.17
CA LYS A 184 -12.92 -18.31 -0.17
C LYS A 184 -12.51 -17.78 -1.54
N LEU A 185 -13.36 -17.96 -2.55
CA LEU A 185 -13.18 -17.32 -3.84
C LEU A 185 -13.12 -15.80 -3.70
N ASP A 186 -12.12 -15.18 -4.32
CA ASP A 186 -12.09 -13.72 -4.50
C ASP A 186 -12.34 -13.28 -5.94
N THR A 187 -12.50 -14.27 -6.84
CA THR A 187 -12.80 -14.17 -8.28
C THR A 187 -11.76 -13.34 -9.03
N PHE A 188 -10.55 -13.29 -8.48
CA PHE A 188 -9.46 -12.43 -8.91
C PHE A 188 -8.15 -13.21 -8.94
N THR A 189 -7.74 -13.72 -7.79
CA THR A 189 -6.48 -14.45 -7.59
C THR A 189 -6.49 -15.74 -8.42
N GLU A 190 -7.64 -16.35 -8.61
CA GLU A 190 -7.81 -17.61 -9.34
C GLU A 190 -7.71 -17.46 -10.86
N ARG A 191 -7.65 -16.22 -11.36
CA ARG A 191 -7.58 -15.87 -12.79
C ARG A 191 -6.22 -15.27 -13.17
N LEU A 192 -5.25 -15.32 -12.26
CA LEU A 192 -3.93 -14.73 -12.46
C LEU A 192 -3.08 -15.54 -13.45
N GLN A 193 -2.44 -14.81 -14.36
CA GLN A 193 -1.45 -15.30 -15.30
C GLN A 193 -0.11 -14.61 -15.01
N LEU A 194 0.97 -15.39 -14.98
CA LEU A 194 2.30 -14.95 -14.61
C LEU A 194 3.21 -14.86 -15.84
N PHE A 195 3.91 -13.75 -15.98
CA PHE A 195 4.87 -13.48 -17.05
C PHE A 195 6.23 -13.17 -16.44
N THR A 196 7.22 -14.04 -16.64
CA THR A 196 8.56 -13.88 -16.08
C THR A 196 9.53 -13.44 -17.17
N PHE A 197 10.35 -12.45 -16.83
CA PHE A 197 11.33 -11.82 -17.72
C PHE A 197 12.70 -11.82 -17.08
N ASP A 198 13.74 -11.88 -17.92
CA ASP A 198 15.16 -11.91 -17.57
C ASP A 198 15.89 -10.60 -17.87
N THR A 199 15.17 -9.58 -18.36
CA THR A 199 15.70 -8.25 -18.60
C THR A 199 14.75 -7.16 -18.13
N LYS A 200 15.31 -6.11 -17.53
CA LYS A 200 14.56 -4.97 -17.01
C LYS A 200 13.76 -4.24 -18.08
N ASP A 201 14.35 -4.04 -19.26
CA ASP A 201 13.69 -3.35 -20.36
C ASP A 201 12.46 -4.14 -20.85
N ALA A 202 12.53 -5.48 -20.95
CA ALA A 202 11.37 -6.29 -21.32
C ALA A 202 10.22 -6.16 -20.32
N VAL A 203 10.52 -6.10 -19.02
CA VAL A 203 9.52 -5.85 -17.97
C VAL A 203 8.87 -4.48 -18.17
N ARG A 204 9.68 -3.44 -18.44
CA ARG A 204 9.18 -2.07 -18.64
C ARG A 204 8.26 -1.99 -19.85
N GLU A 205 8.69 -2.52 -21.00
CA GLU A 205 7.87 -2.50 -22.23
C GLU A 205 6.59 -3.31 -22.03
N PHE A 206 6.65 -4.49 -21.40
CA PHE A 206 5.47 -5.30 -21.13
C PHE A 206 4.45 -4.60 -20.20
N ILE A 207 4.92 -3.93 -19.15
CA ILE A 207 4.06 -3.13 -18.27
C ILE A 207 3.48 -1.93 -19.04
N LEU A 208 4.25 -1.30 -19.90
CA LEU A 208 3.80 -0.15 -20.70
C LEU A 208 2.69 -0.57 -21.69
N ASP A 209 2.84 -1.71 -22.36
CA ASP A 209 1.83 -2.28 -23.26
C ASP A 209 0.52 -2.60 -22.54
N HIS A 210 0.59 -2.95 -21.25
CA HIS A 210 -0.56 -3.30 -20.41
C HIS A 210 -0.85 -2.27 -19.31
N ILE A 211 -0.44 -1.00 -19.50
CA ILE A 211 -0.47 0.03 -18.46
C ILE A 211 -1.87 0.28 -17.90
N GLN A 212 -2.90 0.10 -18.73
CA GLN A 212 -4.30 0.29 -18.33
C GLN A 212 -4.72 -0.66 -17.21
N CYS A 213 -4.16 -1.88 -17.14
CA CYS A 213 -4.44 -2.82 -16.05
C CYS A 213 -4.01 -2.27 -14.69
N PHE A 214 -2.98 -1.42 -14.67
CA PHE A 214 -2.43 -0.82 -13.44
C PHE A 214 -3.05 0.54 -13.11
N LYS A 215 -3.44 1.31 -14.12
CA LYS A 215 -3.90 2.71 -14.00
C LYS A 215 -5.43 2.84 -13.92
N GLU A 216 -6.18 1.98 -14.60
CA GLU A 216 -7.62 2.14 -14.75
C GLU A 216 -8.41 1.64 -13.54
N GLU A 217 -9.48 2.36 -13.19
CA GLU A 217 -10.38 1.97 -12.11
C GLU A 217 -11.08 0.63 -12.45
N GLY A 218 -11.11 -0.29 -11.49
CA GLY A 218 -11.59 -1.66 -11.70
C GLY A 218 -10.54 -2.66 -12.18
N GLY A 219 -9.34 -2.20 -12.59
CA GLY A 219 -8.21 -3.08 -12.93
C GLY A 219 -7.53 -3.71 -11.71
N HIS A 220 -7.81 -3.21 -10.50
CA HIS A 220 -7.17 -3.65 -9.26
C HIS A 220 -5.63 -3.52 -9.29
N GLY A 221 -5.14 -2.46 -9.95
CA GLY A 221 -3.73 -2.29 -10.30
C GLY A 221 -2.74 -2.40 -9.15
N VAL A 222 -3.09 -1.92 -7.95
CA VAL A 222 -2.21 -2.05 -6.77
C VAL A 222 -2.10 -3.51 -6.31
N ILE A 223 -3.19 -4.28 -6.41
CA ILE A 223 -3.20 -5.71 -6.08
C ILE A 223 -2.38 -6.50 -7.11
N LEU A 224 -2.57 -6.22 -8.41
CA LEU A 224 -1.77 -6.85 -9.48
C LEU A 224 -0.28 -6.62 -9.27
N PHE A 225 0.10 -5.37 -8.98
CA PHE A 225 1.48 -5.03 -8.69
C PHE A 225 2.01 -5.73 -7.44
N LEU A 226 1.20 -5.86 -6.38
CA LEU A 226 1.60 -6.55 -5.16
C LEU A 226 1.85 -8.06 -5.39
N TYR A 227 1.00 -8.73 -6.18
CA TYR A 227 1.24 -10.12 -6.58
C TYR A 227 2.48 -10.24 -7.47
N SER A 228 2.67 -9.34 -8.43
CA SER A 228 3.88 -9.26 -9.26
C SER A 228 5.14 -9.14 -8.40
N LEU A 229 5.11 -8.30 -7.36
CA LEU A 229 6.22 -8.08 -6.44
C LEU A 229 6.56 -9.34 -5.63
N ILE A 230 5.53 -10.03 -5.11
CA ILE A 230 5.70 -11.27 -4.36
C ILE A 230 6.26 -12.38 -5.25
N CYS A 231 5.74 -12.51 -6.48
CA CYS A 231 6.23 -13.49 -7.44
C CYS A 231 7.67 -13.19 -7.90
N SER A 232 8.03 -11.91 -8.07
CA SER A 232 9.40 -11.50 -8.43
C SER A 232 10.40 -11.84 -7.33
N ARG A 233 10.05 -11.60 -6.06
CA ARG A 233 10.90 -12.01 -4.93
C ARG A 233 10.90 -13.53 -4.70
N SER A 234 9.80 -14.21 -5.03
CA SER A 234 9.46 -15.60 -4.68
C SER A 234 9.01 -15.79 -3.22
N VAL A 235 8.13 -16.77 -3.02
CA VAL A 235 7.51 -17.09 -1.71
C VAL A 235 8.58 -17.58 -0.72
N GLU A 236 9.54 -18.36 -1.20
CA GLU A 236 10.61 -18.97 -0.41
C GLU A 236 11.54 -17.88 0.14
N ARG A 237 12.06 -17.02 -0.73
CA ARG A 237 12.93 -15.89 -0.34
C ARG A 237 12.21 -14.88 0.55
N LEU A 238 10.90 -14.69 0.37
CA LEU A 238 10.12 -13.86 1.29
C LEU A 238 10.02 -14.47 2.70
N LYS A 239 9.86 -15.79 2.81
CA LYS A 239 9.86 -16.44 4.13
C LYS A 239 11.22 -16.33 4.82
N GLU A 240 12.31 -16.30 4.05
CA GLU A 240 13.67 -16.06 4.55
C GLU A 240 13.92 -14.60 4.96
N ASP A 241 13.31 -13.64 4.24
CA ASP A 241 13.42 -12.21 4.58
C ASP A 241 12.66 -11.86 5.86
N LEU A 242 11.55 -12.55 6.12
CA LEU A 242 10.71 -12.37 7.29
C LEU A 242 11.35 -13.02 8.54
N ASP A 243 10.99 -12.51 9.71
CA ASP A 243 11.49 -13.00 10.99
C ASP A 243 10.35 -13.44 11.93
N SER A 244 10.69 -13.87 13.14
CA SER A 244 9.72 -14.32 14.15
C SER A 244 8.71 -13.24 14.57
N THR A 245 9.02 -11.96 14.36
CA THR A 245 8.14 -10.84 14.72
C THR A 245 7.05 -10.60 13.68
N THR A 246 7.31 -10.96 12.42
CA THR A 246 6.43 -10.64 11.29
C THR A 246 6.36 -11.81 10.31
N ALA A 247 5.28 -12.58 10.35
CA ALA A 247 5.09 -13.74 9.47
C ALA A 247 4.32 -13.44 8.17
N HIS A 248 3.79 -12.24 8.00
CA HIS A 248 2.97 -11.84 6.85
C HIS A 248 3.09 -10.34 6.56
N LEU A 249 2.68 -9.89 5.37
CA LEU A 249 2.94 -8.55 4.86
C LEU A 249 1.85 -7.51 5.20
N LEU A 250 0.61 -7.93 5.42
CA LEU A 250 -0.52 -7.04 5.70
C LEU A 250 -1.15 -7.33 7.07
N HIS A 251 -1.42 -6.28 7.84
CA HIS A 251 -2.07 -6.38 9.14
C HIS A 251 -3.53 -5.91 9.04
N LEU A 252 -4.49 -6.72 9.53
CA LEU A 252 -5.88 -6.31 9.61
C LEU A 252 -6.10 -5.39 10.82
N SER A 253 -6.40 -4.12 10.58
CA SER A 253 -6.72 -3.11 11.60
C SER A 253 -8.01 -2.37 11.22
N LEU A 254 -8.94 -2.27 12.18
CA LEU A 254 -10.22 -1.56 12.01
C LEU A 254 -11.00 -1.95 10.74
N GLY A 255 -10.96 -3.24 10.35
CA GLY A 255 -11.65 -3.75 9.15
C GLY A 255 -10.92 -3.50 7.82
N ASN A 256 -9.71 -2.98 7.86
CA ASN A 256 -8.88 -2.72 6.68
C ASN A 256 -7.49 -3.36 6.78
N PHE A 257 -6.91 -3.74 5.66
CA PHE A 257 -5.55 -4.27 5.62
C PHE A 257 -4.56 -3.13 5.49
N VAL A 258 -3.69 -2.95 6.47
CA VAL A 258 -2.61 -1.95 6.48
C VAL A 258 -1.28 -2.62 6.17
N CYS A 259 -0.42 -1.93 5.41
CA CYS A 259 0.91 -2.44 5.08
C CYS A 259 1.81 -2.49 6.32
N ARG A 260 2.51 -3.60 6.54
CA ARG A 260 3.57 -3.69 7.55
C ARG A 260 4.89 -3.16 7.00
N GLN A 261 5.82 -2.86 7.90
CA GLN A 261 7.16 -2.39 7.54
C GLN A 261 7.89 -3.33 6.58
N ALA A 262 7.74 -4.65 6.72
CA ALA A 262 8.29 -5.64 5.80
C ALA A 262 7.89 -5.39 4.33
N LEU A 263 6.63 -5.02 4.08
CA LEU A 263 6.18 -4.70 2.71
C LEU A 263 6.76 -3.38 2.21
N LEU A 264 6.87 -2.37 3.07
CA LEU A 264 7.52 -1.10 2.71
C LEU A 264 8.99 -1.33 2.36
N ASN A 265 9.70 -2.11 3.16
CA ASN A 265 11.09 -2.46 2.91
C ASN A 265 11.24 -3.29 1.63
N LEU A 266 10.33 -4.20 1.33
CA LEU A 266 10.31 -4.93 0.04
C LEU A 266 10.20 -3.96 -1.14
N LEU A 267 9.30 -2.97 -1.04
CA LEU A 267 9.11 -1.95 -2.07
C LEU A 267 10.28 -0.96 -2.17
N LEU A 268 11.03 -0.70 -1.09
CA LEU A 268 12.13 0.27 -1.08
C LEU A 268 13.49 -0.37 -1.37
N THR A 269 13.70 -1.62 -0.97
CA THR A 269 15.02 -2.29 -0.95
C THR A 269 15.04 -3.62 -1.72
N GLY A 270 13.88 -4.13 -2.14
CA GLY A 270 13.76 -5.46 -2.74
C GLY A 270 13.79 -6.61 -1.74
N ARG A 271 13.85 -6.33 -0.43
CA ARG A 271 13.90 -7.33 0.65
C ARG A 271 12.81 -7.05 1.68
N ALA A 272 12.06 -8.08 2.07
CA ALA A 272 10.94 -7.93 3.02
C ALA A 272 11.37 -7.98 4.50
N SER A 273 12.55 -7.46 4.84
CA SER A 273 12.99 -7.39 6.23
C SER A 273 12.02 -6.53 7.05
N PRO A 274 11.49 -7.02 8.20
CA PRO A 274 10.60 -6.22 9.04
C PRO A 274 11.30 -5.06 9.77
N GLN A 275 12.63 -5.11 9.84
CA GLN A 275 13.41 -4.25 10.72
C GLN A 275 13.93 -3.01 9.99
N VAL A 276 14.01 -1.90 10.72
CA VAL A 276 14.47 -0.61 10.18
C VAL A 276 15.86 -0.22 10.65
N PHE A 277 16.62 -1.05 11.36
CA PHE A 277 18.02 -0.75 11.72
C PHE A 277 19.01 -1.19 10.63
N ASN A 278 20.28 -0.80 10.74
CA ASN A 278 21.33 -1.20 9.79
C ASN A 278 21.92 -2.59 10.10
N GLY A 279 22.15 -3.38 9.06
CA GLY A 279 22.93 -4.61 9.17
C GLY A 279 22.21 -5.74 9.93
N LYS A 280 22.92 -6.44 10.80
CA LYS A 280 22.42 -7.62 11.50
C LYS A 280 22.52 -7.42 13.01
N LEU A 281 21.43 -7.66 13.72
CA LEU A 281 21.37 -7.59 15.18
C LEU A 281 21.41 -9.01 15.74
N CYS A 282 22.48 -9.35 16.47
CA CYS A 282 22.66 -10.67 17.07
C CYS A 282 22.33 -10.72 18.56
N PHE A 283 22.15 -9.57 19.20
CA PHE A 283 21.94 -9.45 20.65
C PHE A 283 20.68 -8.62 20.92
N GLY A 284 19.90 -9.02 21.92
CA GLY A 284 18.73 -8.29 22.39
C GLY A 284 19.08 -7.05 23.20
N GLU A 285 18.07 -6.27 23.57
CA GLU A 285 18.24 -5.10 24.46
C GLU A 285 18.75 -5.49 25.86
N ASP A 286 18.50 -6.74 26.27
CA ASP A 286 18.99 -7.37 27.49
C ASP A 286 20.46 -7.82 27.41
N GLY A 287 21.12 -7.65 26.26
CA GLY A 287 22.49 -8.05 26.00
C GLY A 287 22.67 -9.56 25.78
N LEU A 288 21.57 -10.34 25.76
CA LEU A 288 21.62 -11.77 25.51
C LEU A 288 21.62 -12.05 23.99
N PRO A 289 22.29 -13.13 23.54
CA PRO A 289 22.26 -13.51 22.14
C PRO A 289 20.83 -13.92 21.74
N LEU A 290 20.37 -13.41 20.60
CA LEU A 290 19.08 -13.79 20.03
C LEU A 290 19.18 -15.20 19.45
N GLU A 291 18.12 -16.00 19.63
CA GLU A 291 18.03 -17.36 19.05
C GLU A 291 18.24 -17.33 17.52
N CYS A 292 17.63 -16.35 16.86
CA CYS A 292 17.82 -16.03 15.47
C CYS A 292 18.21 -14.56 15.35
N PRO A 293 19.36 -14.22 14.74
CA PRO A 293 19.71 -12.83 14.51
C PRO A 293 18.71 -12.12 13.61
N LEU A 294 18.34 -10.90 13.98
CA LEU A 294 17.44 -10.07 13.19
C LEU A 294 18.21 -9.38 12.06
N GLN A 295 17.64 -9.39 10.86
CA GLN A 295 18.23 -8.77 9.69
C GLN A 295 17.55 -7.43 9.43
N GLY A 296 18.31 -6.35 9.46
CA GLY A 296 17.87 -5.00 9.09
C GLY A 296 18.19 -4.67 7.64
N VAL A 297 18.24 -3.38 7.36
CA VAL A 297 18.55 -2.83 6.05
C VAL A 297 20.03 -3.03 5.75
N LEU A 298 20.33 -3.72 4.65
CA LEU A 298 21.69 -4.10 4.26
C LEU A 298 22.34 -3.15 3.27
N THR A 299 21.52 -2.49 2.45
CA THR A 299 21.96 -1.63 1.36
C THR A 299 21.26 -0.29 1.44
N ARG A 300 21.95 0.75 0.99
CA ARG A 300 21.37 2.08 0.84
C ARG A 300 20.28 2.03 -0.22
N SER A 301 19.06 2.47 0.13
CA SER A 301 17.97 2.57 -0.83
C SER A 301 18.11 3.83 -1.68
N ASP A 302 17.58 3.76 -2.90
CA ASP A 302 17.48 4.93 -3.76
C ASP A 302 16.54 5.98 -3.19
N VAL A 303 15.42 5.56 -2.60
CA VAL A 303 14.40 6.40 -1.99
C VAL A 303 14.40 6.16 -0.48
N GLY A 304 14.34 7.22 0.30
CA GLY A 304 14.42 7.16 1.74
C GLY A 304 13.09 6.82 2.41
N TYR A 305 13.16 6.60 3.71
CA TYR A 305 12.00 6.38 4.55
C TYR A 305 12.16 7.17 5.86
N LEU A 306 11.13 7.93 6.22
CA LEU A 306 11.01 8.63 7.48
C LEU A 306 9.76 8.12 8.18
N HIS A 307 9.86 7.72 9.44
CA HIS A 307 8.69 7.31 10.18
C HIS A 307 8.56 8.10 11.49
N TRP A 308 7.30 8.42 11.80
CA TRP A 308 6.94 9.08 13.02
C TRP A 308 5.54 8.66 13.46
N SER A 309 5.40 8.30 14.73
CA SER A 309 4.14 7.90 15.33
C SER A 309 4.05 8.42 16.75
N ARG A 310 3.01 9.21 17.04
CA ARG A 310 2.74 9.74 18.38
C ARG A 310 2.57 8.62 19.40
N GLU A 311 1.83 7.56 19.04
CA GLU A 311 1.57 6.43 19.94
C GLU A 311 2.86 5.73 20.41
N GLN A 312 3.92 5.74 19.60
CA GLN A 312 5.20 5.16 20.00
C GLN A 312 5.94 6.06 21.00
N VAL A 313 5.91 7.37 20.77
CA VAL A 313 6.51 8.38 21.66
C VAL A 313 5.81 8.37 23.03
N ASP A 314 4.48 8.37 23.05
CA ASP A 314 3.69 8.40 24.30
C ASP A 314 3.86 7.12 25.13
N ARG A 315 4.15 5.98 24.49
CA ARG A 315 4.45 4.71 25.16
C ARG A 315 5.88 4.61 25.69
N GLY A 316 6.67 5.69 25.59
CA GLY A 316 8.07 5.71 26.02
C GLY A 316 8.96 4.75 25.23
N LYS A 317 8.48 4.25 24.08
CA LYS A 317 9.36 3.53 23.15
C LYS A 317 10.19 4.60 22.47
N LEU A 318 11.52 4.57 22.67
CA LEU A 318 12.39 5.38 21.81
C LEU A 318 12.02 5.07 20.35
N PRO A 319 12.03 6.07 19.46
CA PRO A 319 11.92 5.80 18.03
C PRO A 319 12.94 4.71 17.72
N GLN A 320 12.49 3.53 17.24
CA GLN A 320 13.42 2.49 16.81
C GLN A 320 14.43 3.19 15.93
N VAL A 321 15.72 3.12 16.28
CA VAL A 321 16.78 3.90 15.62
C VAL A 321 16.72 3.59 14.13
N GLU A 322 16.02 4.46 13.41
CA GLU A 322 15.77 4.25 12.00
C GLU A 322 17.12 4.32 11.31
N SER A 323 17.37 3.30 10.51
CA SER A 323 18.57 3.05 9.75
C SER A 323 19.02 4.34 9.07
N HIS A 324 20.29 4.69 9.30
CA HIS A 324 20.94 5.73 8.52
C HIS A 324 20.82 5.48 7.00
N MET A 325 20.76 4.22 6.56
CA MET A 325 20.60 3.86 5.14
C MET A 325 19.21 4.22 4.57
N LEU A 326 18.16 4.25 5.41
CA LEU A 326 16.82 4.71 5.01
C LEU A 326 16.65 6.23 5.15
N LYS A 327 17.28 6.84 6.16
CA LYS A 327 17.24 8.29 6.36
C LYS A 327 18.09 9.06 5.35
N THR A 328 19.13 8.45 4.81
CA THR A 328 20.08 9.09 3.88
C THR A 328 20.10 8.35 2.54
N PRO A 329 19.02 8.41 1.75
CA PRO A 329 18.89 7.72 0.46
C PRO A 329 19.86 8.22 -0.62
N CYS A 330 19.99 7.51 -1.75
CA CYS A 330 20.84 7.94 -2.86
C CYS A 330 20.35 9.24 -3.52
N VAL A 331 19.04 9.45 -3.57
CA VAL A 331 18.41 10.70 -4.01
C VAL A 331 17.58 11.31 -2.88
N PRO A 332 17.48 12.65 -2.77
CA PRO A 332 16.72 13.31 -1.71
C PRO A 332 15.20 13.24 -1.93
N VAL A 333 14.67 12.02 -1.93
CA VAL A 333 13.24 11.68 -2.00
C VAL A 333 12.97 10.69 -0.88
N TRP A 334 11.95 10.92 -0.07
CA TRP A 334 11.57 10.10 1.07
C TRP A 334 10.08 9.77 1.04
N VAL A 335 9.76 8.54 1.41
CA VAL A 335 8.41 8.13 1.81
C VAL A 335 8.28 8.41 3.31
N CYS A 336 7.26 9.16 3.70
CA CYS A 336 7.00 9.48 5.09
C CYS A 336 5.80 8.65 5.60
N CYS A 337 5.99 7.88 6.67
CA CYS A 337 4.93 7.22 7.41
C CYS A 337 4.67 7.97 8.72
N ILE A 338 3.58 8.73 8.73
CA ILE A 338 3.24 9.68 9.81
C ILE A 338 1.89 9.25 10.38
N ASN A 339 1.84 8.79 11.62
CA ASN A 339 0.62 8.28 12.26
C ASN A 339 -0.16 7.28 11.37
N SER A 340 0.56 6.33 10.75
CA SER A 340 0.01 5.35 9.79
C SER A 340 -0.48 5.90 8.43
N SER A 341 -0.36 7.21 8.21
CA SER A 341 -0.60 7.86 6.92
C SER A 341 0.68 7.94 6.12
N HIS A 342 0.63 7.63 4.83
CA HIS A 342 1.79 7.62 3.95
C HIS A 342 1.77 8.85 3.04
N SER A 343 2.94 9.43 2.81
CA SER A 343 3.14 10.65 2.01
C SER A 343 4.55 10.68 1.43
N VAL A 344 4.84 11.66 0.57
CA VAL A 344 6.16 11.82 -0.05
C VAL A 344 6.71 13.20 0.23
N LEU A 345 7.99 13.22 0.59
CA LEU A 345 8.79 14.42 0.83
C LEU A 345 10.00 14.37 -0.10
N PHE A 346 10.36 15.46 -0.76
CA PHE A 346 11.51 15.46 -1.67
C PHE A 346 12.18 16.83 -1.76
N SER A 347 13.42 16.86 -2.22
CA SER A 347 14.14 18.08 -2.56
C SER A 347 14.49 18.11 -4.04
N LEU A 348 14.56 19.31 -4.60
CA LEU A 348 15.10 19.54 -5.94
C LEU A 348 16.63 19.73 -5.93
N THR A 349 17.25 19.80 -4.75
CA THR A 349 18.71 19.92 -4.63
C THR A 349 19.33 18.52 -4.55
N ARG A 350 19.80 17.97 -5.69
CA ARG A 350 20.41 16.62 -5.74
C ARG A 350 21.53 16.42 -4.70
N SER A 351 22.34 17.45 -4.46
CA SER A 351 23.49 17.40 -3.56
C SER A 351 23.15 17.56 -2.07
N LEU A 352 21.86 17.68 -1.71
CA LEU A 352 21.41 17.95 -0.34
C LEU A 352 22.02 17.02 0.70
N LEU A 353 22.17 15.73 0.36
CA LEU A 353 22.68 14.70 1.28
C LEU A 353 24.19 14.47 1.19
N SER A 354 24.87 15.19 0.30
CA SER A 354 26.30 15.04 0.02
C SER A 354 27.11 16.28 0.39
N ASP A 355 26.48 17.44 0.50
CA ASP A 355 27.13 18.69 0.85
C ASP A 355 26.52 19.30 2.12
N TRP A 356 27.30 19.27 3.19
CA TRP A 356 26.93 19.82 4.50
C TRP A 356 26.51 21.29 4.41
N ARG A 357 27.04 22.09 3.48
CA ARG A 357 26.64 23.51 3.29
C ARG A 357 25.21 23.62 2.79
N THR A 358 24.82 22.77 1.85
CA THR A 358 23.45 22.74 1.33
C THR A 358 22.45 22.25 2.37
N GLU A 359 22.91 21.51 3.37
CA GLU A 359 22.10 21.01 4.48
C GLU A 359 21.84 22.06 5.57
N HIS A 360 22.41 23.28 5.48
CA HIS A 360 22.13 24.37 6.42
C HIS A 360 20.73 24.95 6.20
N GLN A 361 20.42 25.30 4.95
CA GLN A 361 19.15 25.89 4.57
C GLN A 361 18.74 25.40 3.18
N PHE A 362 17.58 24.77 3.09
CA PHE A 362 17.11 24.16 1.84
C PHE A 362 15.60 24.09 1.75
N GLN A 363 15.12 23.75 0.55
CA GLN A 363 13.70 23.60 0.27
C GLN A 363 13.32 22.12 0.20
N LEU A 364 12.22 21.78 0.85
CA LEU A 364 11.53 20.50 0.73
C LEU A 364 10.14 20.70 0.15
N TYR A 365 9.70 19.71 -0.62
CA TYR A 365 8.40 19.66 -1.26
C TYR A 365 7.63 18.47 -0.71
N TYR A 366 6.38 18.70 -0.35
CA TYR A 366 5.54 17.70 0.31
C TYR A 366 4.25 17.43 -0.46
N TYR A 367 3.96 16.15 -0.65
CA TYR A 367 2.75 15.65 -1.28
C TYR A 367 2.13 14.52 -0.45
N ASN A 368 0.85 14.64 -0.12
CA ASN A 368 0.14 13.69 0.74
C ASN A 368 -0.76 12.72 -0.03
N GLY A 369 -0.97 12.87 -1.35
CA GLY A 369 -1.84 11.96 -2.11
C GLY A 369 -3.34 12.29 -2.11
N GLN A 370 -3.82 13.15 -1.20
CA GLN A 370 -5.24 13.48 -1.05
C GLN A 370 -5.73 14.39 -2.17
N SER A 371 -6.91 14.08 -2.73
CA SER A 371 -7.55 14.89 -3.78
C SER A 371 -7.71 16.38 -3.44
N SER A 372 -7.90 16.70 -2.16
CA SER A 372 -8.00 18.08 -1.63
C SER A 372 -6.71 18.90 -1.79
N GLN A 373 -5.54 18.27 -1.87
CA GLN A 373 -4.29 18.98 -2.12
C GLN A 373 -4.26 19.42 -3.59
N SER A 374 -4.31 20.74 -3.83
CA SER A 374 -4.31 21.33 -5.18
C SER A 374 -2.91 21.70 -5.70
N ALA A 375 -1.94 21.88 -4.79
CA ALA A 375 -0.56 22.20 -5.12
C ALA A 375 0.43 21.53 -4.16
N THR A 376 1.66 21.33 -4.60
CA THR A 376 2.74 20.79 -3.76
C THR A 376 3.11 21.79 -2.68
N ALA A 377 3.09 21.36 -1.42
CA ALA A 377 3.47 22.23 -0.32
C ALA A 377 4.99 22.43 -0.32
N ARG A 378 5.45 23.67 -0.14
CA ARG A 378 6.87 24.02 -0.13
C ARG A 378 7.29 24.43 1.28
N LEU A 379 8.29 23.76 1.82
CA LEU A 379 8.83 23.97 3.16
C LEU A 379 10.25 24.50 3.06
N THR A 380 10.56 25.54 3.82
CA THR A 380 11.94 26.00 4.04
C THR A 380 12.46 25.38 5.33
N ILE A 381 13.56 24.65 5.25
CA ILE A 381 14.21 24.00 6.39
C ILE A 381 15.48 24.76 6.72
N ASP A 382 15.68 25.08 8.00
CA ASP A 382 16.91 25.65 8.54
C ASP A 382 17.38 24.79 9.72
N THR A 383 18.57 24.19 9.59
CA THR A 383 19.12 23.25 10.57
C THR A 383 20.02 23.91 11.62
N HIS A 384 20.34 25.20 11.49
CA HIS A 384 21.21 25.94 12.40
C HIS A 384 20.45 26.91 13.32
N SER A 385 19.24 27.30 12.91
CA SER A 385 18.37 28.12 13.73
C SER A 385 17.77 27.31 14.89
N HIS A 386 18.41 27.34 16.06
CA HIS A 386 17.91 26.72 17.32
C HIS A 386 16.66 27.41 17.91
N HIS A 387 15.85 28.10 17.10
CA HIS A 387 14.63 28.77 17.57
C HIS A 387 13.59 27.80 18.16
N TRP A 388 13.76 26.49 18.00
CA TRP A 388 12.85 25.47 18.54
C TRP A 388 12.88 25.35 20.08
N GLU A 389 13.98 25.74 20.75
CA GLU A 389 14.08 25.76 22.23
C GLU A 389 13.49 27.03 22.86
N ALA A 390 13.00 27.99 22.05
CA ALA A 390 12.34 29.16 22.59
C ALA A 390 11.00 28.75 23.22
N LEU A 391 11.03 28.57 24.55
CA LEU A 391 9.91 28.36 25.46
C LEU A 391 8.69 29.20 25.05
N SER A 392 7.78 28.61 24.28
CA SER A 392 6.44 29.17 24.11
C SER A 392 5.75 29.19 25.46
N THR A 393 5.38 30.37 25.94
CA THR A 393 4.88 30.70 27.28
C THR A 393 3.45 30.21 27.54
N ASP A 394 3.03 29.08 26.95
CA ASP A 394 1.66 28.58 27.08
C ASP A 394 1.64 27.06 27.40
N PRO A 395 1.61 26.68 28.69
CA PRO A 395 1.68 25.29 29.13
C PRO A 395 0.41 24.47 28.88
N GLY A 396 -0.68 25.07 28.39
CA GLY A 396 -2.02 24.48 28.36
C GLY A 396 -2.56 24.03 26.99
N GLY A 397 -1.80 24.20 25.90
CA GLY A 397 -2.24 23.83 24.55
C GLY A 397 -2.06 22.35 24.23
N ASP A 398 -3.01 21.77 23.48
CA ASP A 398 -2.88 20.44 22.88
C ASP A 398 -1.55 20.37 22.09
N PRO A 399 -0.63 19.45 22.42
CA PRO A 399 0.63 19.31 21.70
C PRO A 399 0.45 19.04 20.21
N GLU A 400 -0.72 18.54 19.77
CA GLU A 400 -1.06 18.36 18.34
C GLU A 400 -1.24 19.71 17.64
N LYS A 401 -1.82 20.72 18.30
CA LYS A 401 -1.84 22.10 17.78
C LYS A 401 -0.48 22.77 17.83
N ARG A 402 0.37 22.32 18.75
CA ARG A 402 1.71 22.89 19.00
C ARG A 402 2.73 22.48 17.94
N PHE A 403 2.64 21.25 17.41
CA PHE A 403 3.62 20.73 16.46
C PHE A 403 2.97 19.83 15.39
N PRO A 404 2.99 20.23 14.11
CA PRO A 404 2.51 19.40 13.01
C PRO A 404 3.27 18.07 12.91
N SER A 405 2.57 16.97 12.68
CA SER A 405 3.16 15.62 12.64
C SER A 405 4.26 15.47 11.58
N LEU A 406 4.15 16.20 10.46
CA LEU A 406 5.17 16.23 9.41
C LEU A 406 6.48 16.86 9.89
N GLU A 407 6.42 17.92 10.69
CA GLU A 407 7.63 18.54 11.23
C GLU A 407 8.40 17.59 12.14
N MET A 408 7.67 16.79 12.94
CA MET A 408 8.30 15.79 13.79
C MET A 408 9.02 14.72 12.97
N ALA A 409 8.41 14.27 11.87
CA ALA A 409 9.03 13.31 10.96
C ALA A 409 10.30 13.88 10.30
N ILE A 410 10.32 15.16 9.93
CA ILE A 410 11.51 15.84 9.40
C ILE A 410 12.60 15.91 10.47
N ARG A 411 12.24 16.21 11.72
CA ARG A 411 13.17 16.31 12.84
C ARG A 411 13.78 14.97 13.27
N THR A 412 13.19 13.82 12.89
CA THR A 412 13.88 12.53 13.10
C THR A 412 15.15 12.40 12.26
N LYS A 413 15.28 13.19 11.18
CA LYS A 413 16.49 13.27 10.35
C LYS A 413 17.31 14.52 10.64
N TRP A 414 16.70 15.70 10.66
CA TRP A 414 17.35 16.98 10.92
C TRP A 414 16.95 17.49 12.29
N ASP A 415 17.65 17.00 13.31
CA ASP A 415 17.33 17.33 14.69
C ASP A 415 17.39 18.84 14.94
N GLY A 416 16.41 19.36 15.68
CA GLY A 416 16.30 20.78 15.97
C GLY A 416 15.99 21.72 14.80
N ALA A 417 15.68 21.20 13.60
CA ALA A 417 15.43 22.05 12.44
C ALA A 417 14.19 22.96 12.61
N ALA A 418 14.36 24.24 12.27
CA ALA A 418 13.29 25.20 12.09
C ALA A 418 12.64 25.00 10.72
N ILE A 419 11.30 25.03 10.69
CA ILE A 419 10.50 24.68 9.50
C ILE A 419 9.52 25.81 9.23
N ASP A 420 9.61 26.42 8.06
CA ASP A 420 8.67 27.43 7.56
C ASP A 420 7.81 26.85 6.43
N TRP A 421 6.50 26.90 6.60
CA TRP A 421 5.50 26.43 5.64
C TRP A 421 5.25 27.38 4.46
N ASN A 422 5.97 28.51 4.41
CA ASN A 422 5.90 29.51 3.35
C ASN A 422 4.45 29.98 3.05
N GLY A 423 3.62 30.11 4.09
CA GLY A 423 2.21 30.50 3.97
C GLY A 423 1.22 29.35 3.70
N THR A 424 1.68 28.10 3.62
CA THR A 424 0.81 26.91 3.54
C THR A 424 0.33 26.51 4.94
N SER A 425 -0.93 26.08 5.09
CA SER A 425 -1.40 25.53 6.37
C SER A 425 -0.68 24.21 6.70
N PRO A 426 -0.17 24.03 7.93
CA PRO A 426 0.46 22.77 8.31
C PRO A 426 -0.47 21.56 8.21
N PHE A 427 0.10 20.41 7.87
CA PHE A 427 -0.60 19.13 7.92
C PHE A 427 -0.40 18.52 9.31
N TYR A 428 -1.51 18.40 10.05
CA TYR A 428 -1.56 17.83 11.38
C TYR A 428 -1.74 16.31 11.34
#